data_AF-W4QHL5-F1
#
_entry.id   AF-W4QHL5-F1
#
_cell.length_a   1.000
_cell.length_b   1.000
_cell.length_c   1.000
_cell.angle_alpha   90.00
_cell.angle_beta   90.00
_cell.angle_gamma   90.00
#
_symmetry.space_group_name_H-M   'P 1'
#
loop_
_entity.id
_entity.type
_entity.pdbx_description
1 polymer ?
#
loop_
_entity_poly.entity_id
_entity_poly.type
_entity_poly.pdbx_seq_one_letter_code
_entity_poly.pdbx_strand_id
1 'polypeptide(L)'
;MSFAATTKKELTQLEQDDCCAKAELAALVRMNGTLSFNQMKISLDVTTENAAIARRIYTLIKRVFPNMFVELLVRKKMRLKKNNVYLVRMKHGAQHY
;
A
#
# COMPACT_ATOMS: atom_id res chain seq x y z
N MET A 1 -16.35 9.65 11.15
CA MET A 1 -16.17 8.34 10.49
C MET A 1 -17.20 8.24 9.37
N SER A 2 -16.88 7.62 8.24
CA SER A 2 -17.85 7.37 7.16
C SER A 2 -18.16 5.89 7.05
N PHE A 3 -19.37 5.54 6.59
CA PHE A 3 -19.77 4.17 6.28
C PHE A 3 -18.76 3.47 5.35
N ALA A 4 -18.28 4.18 4.33
CA ALA A 4 -17.25 3.64 3.44
C ALA A 4 -15.94 3.27 4.16
N ALA A 5 -15.58 3.97 5.23
CA ALA A 5 -14.37 3.66 5.99
C ALA A 5 -14.53 2.41 6.87
N THR A 6 -15.71 2.19 7.44
CA THR A 6 -16.01 0.99 8.25
C THR A 6 -16.09 -0.25 7.37
N THR A 7 -16.83 -0.19 6.26
CA THR A 7 -16.91 -1.31 5.31
C THR A 7 -15.54 -1.69 4.75
N LYS A 8 -14.70 -0.70 4.39
CA LYS A 8 -13.32 -0.97 3.94
C LYS A 8 -12.48 -1.65 5.01
N LYS A 9 -12.66 -1.32 6.29
CA LYS A 9 -11.93 -1.95 7.40
C LYS A 9 -12.33 -3.42 7.55
N GLU A 10 -13.61 -3.72 7.49
CA GLU A 10 -14.13 -5.10 7.57
C GLU A 10 -13.59 -5.96 6.43
N LEU A 11 -13.62 -5.46 5.19
CA LEU A 11 -13.11 -6.19 4.03
C LEU A 11 -11.63 -6.58 4.15
N THR A 12 -10.80 -5.77 4.81
CA THR A 12 -9.37 -6.08 4.98
C THR A 12 -9.09 -7.25 5.93
N GLN A 13 -10.08 -7.68 6.71
CA GLN A 13 -9.95 -8.80 7.66
C GLN A 13 -10.27 -10.15 7.01
N LEU A 14 -10.81 -10.15 5.80
CA LEU A 14 -11.11 -11.39 5.08
C LEU A 14 -9.80 -12.09 4.67
N GLU A 15 -9.75 -13.39 4.95
CA GLU A 15 -8.69 -14.26 4.44
C GLU A 15 -8.88 -14.46 2.93
N GLN A 16 -7.77 -14.58 2.24
CA GLN A 16 -7.74 -14.82 0.80
C GLN A 16 -6.84 -16.00 0.52
N ASP A 17 -7.22 -16.78 -0.47
CA ASP A 17 -6.37 -17.80 -1.06
C ASP A 17 -5.16 -17.16 -1.76
N ASP A 18 -4.09 -17.92 -1.93
CA ASP A 18 -2.84 -17.41 -2.52
C ASP A 18 -3.04 -16.87 -3.95
N CYS A 19 -3.91 -17.51 -4.75
CA CYS A 19 -4.24 -17.05 -6.10
C CYS A 19 -4.92 -15.67 -6.09
N CYS A 20 -5.76 -15.41 -5.10
CA CYS A 20 -6.54 -14.19 -4.97
C CYS A 20 -5.72 -13.05 -4.37
N ALA A 21 -4.76 -13.34 -3.49
CA ALA A 21 -3.89 -12.34 -2.88
C ALA A 21 -3.13 -11.49 -3.93
N LYS A 22 -2.63 -12.14 -5.00
CA LYS A 22 -1.94 -11.42 -6.09
C LYS A 22 -2.91 -10.54 -6.90
N ALA A 23 -4.13 -11.01 -7.14
CA ALA A 23 -5.16 -10.25 -7.84
C ALA A 23 -5.63 -9.04 -7.03
N GLU A 24 -5.85 -9.21 -5.72
CA GLU A 24 -6.19 -8.13 -4.78
C GLU A 24 -5.10 -7.06 -4.79
N LEU A 25 -3.83 -7.47 -4.65
CA LEU A 25 -2.71 -6.54 -4.70
C LEU A 25 -2.63 -5.80 -6.04
N ALA A 26 -2.80 -6.50 -7.16
CA ALA A 26 -2.80 -5.89 -8.49
C ALA A 26 -3.92 -4.85 -8.65
N ALA A 27 -5.12 -5.13 -8.13
CA ALA A 27 -6.23 -4.18 -8.13
C ALA A 27 -5.92 -2.92 -7.30
N LEU A 28 -5.37 -3.08 -6.09
CA LEU A 28 -4.98 -1.97 -5.21
C LEU A 28 -3.89 -1.09 -5.84
N VAL A 29 -2.88 -1.73 -6.46
CA VAL A 29 -1.83 -1.03 -7.21
C VAL A 29 -2.41 -0.31 -8.42
N ARG A 30 -3.35 -0.92 -9.15
CA ARG A 30 -3.97 -0.27 -10.32
C ARG A 30 -4.80 0.96 -9.93
N MET A 31 -5.47 0.92 -8.78
CA MET A 31 -6.32 2.02 -8.31
C MET A 31 -5.51 3.21 -7.81
N ASN A 32 -4.50 2.97 -6.96
CA ASN A 32 -3.84 4.03 -6.19
C ASN A 32 -2.31 4.01 -6.32
N GLY A 33 -1.78 3.17 -7.20
CA GLY A 33 -0.35 3.01 -7.43
C GLY A 33 0.22 4.12 -8.29
N THR A 34 1.43 4.54 -7.98
CA THR A 34 2.21 5.50 -8.75
C THR A 34 3.61 4.94 -8.92
N LEU A 35 4.05 4.82 -10.17
CA LEU A 35 5.41 4.42 -10.50
C LEU A 35 6.28 5.67 -10.60
N SER A 36 7.37 5.71 -9.85
CA SER A 36 8.33 6.80 -9.88
C SER A 36 9.68 6.30 -10.39
N PHE A 37 10.30 7.08 -11.28
CA PHE A 37 11.62 6.84 -11.81
C PHE A 37 12.52 7.98 -11.34
N ASN A 38 13.54 7.67 -10.56
CA ASN A 38 14.51 8.67 -10.12
C ASN A 38 15.92 8.08 -10.17
N GLN A 39 16.85 8.71 -10.89
CA GLN A 39 18.26 8.30 -10.98
C GLN A 39 18.43 6.78 -11.21
N MET A 40 17.72 6.23 -12.20
CA MET A 40 17.69 4.79 -12.54
C MET A 40 17.10 3.86 -11.46
N LYS A 41 16.57 4.40 -10.36
CA LYS A 41 15.82 3.62 -9.36
C LYS A 41 14.33 3.70 -9.66
N ILE A 42 13.69 2.54 -9.64
CA ILE A 42 12.25 2.39 -9.80
C ILE A 42 11.64 2.17 -8.41
N SER A 43 10.62 2.97 -8.08
CA SER A 43 9.82 2.76 -6.88
C SER A 43 8.33 2.74 -7.22
N LEU A 44 7.60 1.82 -6.59
CA LEU A 44 6.15 1.73 -6.69
C LEU A 44 5.52 2.16 -5.37
N ASP A 45 4.69 3.20 -5.44
CA ASP A 45 4.06 3.86 -4.32
C ASP A 45 2.56 3.63 -4.36
N VAL A 46 1.97 3.06 -3.31
CA VAL A 46 0.52 2.93 -3.17
C VAL A 46 0.05 3.80 -2.02
N THR A 47 -0.85 4.76 -2.31
CA THR A 47 -1.31 5.74 -1.30
C THR A 47 -2.75 5.52 -0.89
N THR A 48 -3.06 5.77 0.38
CA THR A 48 -4.43 5.67 0.91
C THR A 48 -4.62 6.53 2.16
N GLU A 49 -5.83 7.04 2.36
CA GLU A 49 -6.22 7.73 3.61
C GLU A 49 -6.70 6.75 4.70
N ASN A 50 -6.91 5.48 4.36
CA ASN A 50 -7.38 4.46 5.30
C ASN A 50 -6.22 3.59 5.80
N ALA A 51 -5.95 3.64 7.10
CA ALA A 51 -4.89 2.88 7.76
C ALA A 51 -5.06 1.35 7.63
N ALA A 52 -6.29 0.84 7.60
CA ALA A 52 -6.56 -0.58 7.45
C ALA A 52 -6.15 -1.08 6.05
N ILE A 53 -6.47 -0.29 5.02
CA ILE A 53 -6.06 -0.57 3.64
C ILE A 53 -4.53 -0.52 3.51
N ALA A 54 -3.88 0.45 4.15
CA ALA A 54 -2.41 0.54 4.13
C ALA A 54 -1.74 -0.71 4.72
N ARG A 55 -2.25 -1.20 5.87
CA ARG A 55 -1.78 -2.45 6.48
C ARG A 55 -2.04 -3.64 5.57
N ARG A 56 -3.23 -3.75 4.99
CA ARG A 56 -3.59 -4.84 4.05
C ARG A 56 -2.63 -4.91 2.88
N ILE A 57 -2.35 -3.77 2.24
CA ILE A 57 -1.38 -3.70 1.13
C ILE A 57 -0.01 -4.19 1.58
N TYR A 58 0.47 -3.74 2.75
CA TYR A 58 1.76 -4.20 3.29
C TYR A 58 1.80 -5.72 3.46
N THR A 59 0.77 -6.31 4.07
CA THR A 59 0.70 -7.77 4.29
C THR A 59 0.61 -8.54 2.97
N LEU A 60 -0.17 -8.05 2.01
CA LEU A 60 -0.27 -8.64 0.66
C LEU A 60 1.08 -8.61 -0.05
N ILE A 61 1.81 -7.50 0.00
CA ILE A 61 3.15 -7.41 -0.60
C ILE A 61 4.09 -8.40 0.06
N LYS A 62 4.11 -8.49 1.39
CA LYS A 62 4.97 -9.44 2.10
C LYS A 62 4.60 -10.91 1.85
N ARG A 63 3.32 -11.21 1.60
CA ARG A 63 2.86 -12.55 1.22
C ARG A 63 3.27 -12.90 -0.22
N VAL A 64 3.01 -12.01 -1.17
CA VAL A 64 3.24 -12.26 -2.61
C VAL A 64 4.73 -12.12 -2.97
N PHE A 65 5.46 -11.23 -2.29
CA PHE A 65 6.87 -10.93 -2.52
C PHE A 65 7.65 -10.85 -1.19
N PRO A 66 7.98 -12.00 -0.56
CA PRO A 66 8.57 -12.04 0.78
C PRO A 66 9.87 -11.25 0.92
N ASN A 67 10.71 -11.29 -0.12
CA ASN A 67 12.03 -10.64 -0.14
C ASN A 67 11.98 -9.17 -0.58
N MET A 68 10.80 -8.61 -0.86
CA MET A 68 10.67 -7.21 -1.25
C MET A 68 10.82 -6.30 -0.03
N PHE A 69 11.65 -5.27 -0.17
CA PHE A 69 11.73 -4.20 0.81
C PHE A 69 10.54 -3.26 0.65
N VAL A 70 9.81 -3.03 1.75
CA VAL A 70 8.59 -2.23 1.77
C VAL A 70 8.70 -1.20 2.89
N GLU A 71 8.55 0.07 2.55
CA GLU A 71 8.51 1.18 3.50
C GLU A 71 7.05 1.62 3.71
N LEU A 72 6.63 1.83 4.96
CA LEU A 72 5.36 2.47 5.29
C LEU A 72 5.63 3.88 5.81
N LEU A 73 5.20 4.88 5.05
CA LEU A 73 5.37 6.30 5.36
C LEU A 73 4.01 6.89 5.71
N VAL A 74 3.96 7.73 6.74
CA VAL A 74 2.77 8.49 7.11
C VAL A 74 3.06 9.96 6.90
N ARG A 75 2.20 10.64 6.15
CA ARG A 75 2.28 12.08 5.90
C ARG A 75 0.96 12.73 6.27
N LYS A 76 1.01 13.85 6.98
CA LYS A 76 -0.18 14.63 7.28
C LYS A 76 -0.45 15.59 6.12
N LYS A 77 -1.66 15.57 5.55
CA LYS A 77 -2.07 16.59 4.57
C LYS A 77 -2.11 17.95 5.28
N MET A 78 -1.32 18.89 4.77
CA MET A 78 -1.23 20.25 5.32
C MET A 78 -2.39 21.15 4.91
N ARG A 79 -3.05 20.86 3.78
CA ARG A 79 -4.21 21.60 3.25
C ARG A 79 -5.41 20.67 3.09
N LEU A 80 -6.61 21.17 3.45
CA LEU A 80 -7.94 20.52 3.44
C LEU A 80 -8.03 19.13 4.15
N LYS A 81 -9.03 18.97 5.02
CA LYS A 81 -9.33 17.79 5.84
C LYS A 81 -8.26 17.27 6.83
N LYS A 82 -7.03 17.82 6.88
CA LYS A 82 -5.96 17.55 7.90
C LYS A 82 -5.73 16.04 8.21
N ASN A 83 -6.05 15.16 7.27
CA ASN A 83 -6.00 13.71 7.46
C ASN A 83 -4.59 13.15 7.23
N ASN A 84 -4.33 11.99 7.82
CA ASN A 84 -3.14 11.20 7.52
C ASN A 84 -3.30 10.50 6.17
N VAL A 85 -2.25 10.56 5.36
CA VAL A 85 -2.09 9.76 4.15
C VAL A 85 -0.98 8.76 4.42
N TYR A 86 -1.30 7.50 4.17
CA TYR A 86 -0.39 6.38 4.28
C TYR A 86 0.15 6.07 2.89
N LEU A 87 1.46 5.94 2.78
CA LEU A 87 2.17 5.60 1.57
C LEU A 87 2.92 4.29 1.80
N VAL A 88 2.56 3.26 1.05
CA VAL A 88 3.28 1.98 1.01
C VAL A 88 4.19 1.99 -0.20
N ARG A 89 5.49 1.96 0.02
CA ARG A 89 6.51 2.09 -1.03
C ARG A 89 7.31 0.81 -1.17
N MET A 90 7.37 0.28 -2.39
CA MET A 90 8.26 -0.80 -2.80
C MET A 90 9.45 -0.22 -3.58
N LYS A 91 10.66 -0.65 -3.24
CA LYS A 91 11.89 -0.26 -3.95
C LYS A 91 12.62 -1.50 -4.44
N HIS A 92 12.97 -1.53 -5.71
CA HIS A 92 13.89 -2.52 -6.24
C HIS A 92 15.33 -2.03 -6.01
N GLY A 93 16.17 -2.82 -5.33
CA GLY A 93 17.60 -2.51 -5.19
C GLY A 93 18.04 -1.72 -3.95
N ALA A 94 17.37 -1.86 -2.80
CA ALA A 94 18.01 -1.53 -1.52
C ALA A 94 18.91 -2.70 -1.10
N GLN A 95 20.01 -2.90 -1.82
CA GLN A 95 21.14 -3.64 -1.27
C GLN A 95 21.57 -2.86 -0.02
N HIS A 96 21.42 -3.47 1.15
CA HIS A 96 22.14 -3.05 2.34
C HIS A 96 23.64 -3.07 1.97
N TYR A 97 24.26 -1.88 1.97
CA TYR A 97 25.69 -1.76 2.20
C TYR A 97 25.95 -2.00 3.69
#